data_AF-A0A959PCL2-F1
#
_entry.id   AF-A0A959PCL2-F1
#
_cell.length_a   1.000
_cell.length_b   1.000
_cell.length_c   1.000
_cell.angle_alpha   90.00
_cell.angle_beta   90.00
_cell.angle_gamma   90.00
#
_symmetry.space_group_name_H-M   'P 1'
#
loop_
_entity.id
_entity.type
_entity.pdbx_description
1 polymer ?
#
loop_
_entity_poly.entity_id
_entity_poly.type
_entity_poly.pdbx_seq_one_letter_code
_entity_poly.pdbx_strand_id
1 'polypeptide(L)'
;MQQSGHYAITARRDNVFQFGWKIDAGIGMKYVQHNTMLEGLGTWRTYEKDTYDIDQEDYYKLDASQINRWLWFADFGVTLRWRKTSFFYRQYFHKIEYKVDPVDLCSPEIQALINDPDEQEFFEKTIQPEFDSNWKRGYYGYGTIGFAWFFD
;
A
#
# COMPACT_ATOMS: atom_id res chain seq x y z
N MET A 1 -16.88 11.27 -10.15
CA MET A 1 -17.14 9.92 -9.59
C MET A 1 -18.04 10.07 -8.38
N GLN A 2 -19.27 9.60 -8.46
CA GLN A 2 -20.27 9.73 -7.40
C GLN A 2 -20.04 8.62 -6.36
N GLN A 3 -19.68 8.97 -5.12
CA GLN A 3 -19.43 8.02 -4.05
C GLN A 3 -20.77 7.54 -3.46
N SER A 4 -21.40 6.56 -4.10
CA SER A 4 -22.62 5.90 -3.62
C SER A 4 -22.28 5.03 -2.40
N GLY A 5 -22.45 5.54 -1.18
CA GLY A 5 -22.25 4.73 0.02
C GLY A 5 -22.32 5.45 1.37
N HIS A 6 -22.24 6.78 1.40
CA HIS A 6 -22.25 7.54 2.66
C HIS A 6 -23.60 7.55 3.41
N TYR A 7 -24.70 7.21 2.75
CA TYR A 7 -26.05 7.33 3.33
C TYR A 7 -26.54 6.10 4.09
N ALA A 8 -25.81 4.99 4.10
CA ALA A 8 -26.27 3.77 4.77
C ALA A 8 -26.14 3.82 6.32
N ILE A 9 -25.47 4.84 6.87
CA ILE A 9 -25.08 4.87 8.31
C ILE A 9 -25.47 6.19 8.97
N THR A 10 -26.50 6.89 8.50
CA THR A 10 -27.02 8.06 9.24
C THR A 10 -27.96 7.58 10.35
N ALA A 11 -27.75 8.03 11.59
CA ALA A 11 -28.61 7.68 12.72
C ALA A 11 -29.97 8.39 12.59
N ARG A 12 -31.08 7.63 12.61
CA ARG A 12 -32.40 8.21 12.87
C ARG A 12 -32.58 8.34 14.38
N ARG A 13 -33.07 9.50 14.83
CA ARG A 13 -32.98 9.99 16.22
C ARG A 13 -33.65 9.10 17.29
N ASP A 14 -34.61 8.24 16.92
CA ASP A 14 -35.57 7.70 17.91
C ASP A 14 -35.73 6.16 17.94
N ASN A 15 -34.69 5.36 17.70
CA ASN A 15 -34.84 3.89 17.79
C ASN A 15 -33.85 3.23 18.77
N VAL A 16 -34.38 2.58 19.82
CA VAL A 16 -33.66 1.93 20.94
C VAL A 16 -32.85 0.70 20.50
N PHE A 17 -33.14 0.16 19.31
CA PHE A 17 -32.48 -1.00 18.74
C PHE A 17 -32.10 -0.73 17.28
N GLN A 18 -30.98 -0.04 17.05
CA GLN A 18 -30.40 0.15 15.70
C GLN A 18 -29.16 -0.72 15.57
N PHE A 19 -29.35 -1.94 15.06
CA PHE A 19 -28.26 -2.75 14.52
C PHE A 19 -28.21 -2.56 13.01
N GLY A 20 -27.02 -2.42 12.46
CA GLY A 20 -26.81 -2.34 11.02
C GLY A 20 -25.48 -2.97 10.67
N TRP A 21 -25.38 -3.49 9.45
CA TRP A 21 -24.11 -3.97 8.93
C TRP A 21 -23.98 -3.57 7.46
N LYS A 22 -22.74 -3.44 7.02
CA LYS A 22 -22.39 -3.13 5.63
C LYS A 22 -21.17 -3.94 5.25
N ILE A 23 -21.21 -4.54 4.07
CA ILE A 23 -20.05 -5.16 3.44
C ILE A 23 -19.78 -4.41 2.15
N ASP A 24 -18.53 -4.01 1.96
CA ASP A 24 -18.01 -3.43 0.74
C ASP A 24 -16.99 -4.41 0.16
N ALA A 25 -17.08 -4.69 -1.14
CA ALA A 25 -16.06 -5.44 -1.85
C ALA A 25 -15.86 -4.79 -3.22
N GLY A 26 -14.60 -4.56 -3.56
CA GLY A 26 -14.20 -3.94 -4.81
C GLY A 26 -13.06 -4.71 -5.44
N ILE A 27 -13.10 -4.84 -6.76
CA ILE A 27 -11.95 -5.24 -7.57
C ILE A 27 -11.86 -4.27 -8.74
N GLY A 28 -10.65 -3.86 -9.07
CA GLY A 28 -10.42 -2.94 -10.17
C GLY A 28 -9.09 -3.19 -10.83
N MET A 29 -8.99 -2.71 -12.06
CA MET A 29 -7.77 -2.70 -12.84
C MET A 29 -7.60 -1.31 -13.43
N LYS A 30 -6.39 -0.75 -13.31
CA LYS A 30 -6.03 0.54 -13.88
C LYS A 30 -4.77 0.40 -14.72
N TYR A 31 -4.72 1.18 -15.80
CA TYR A 31 -3.50 1.41 -16.56
C TYR A 31 -2.90 2.75 -16.13
N VAL A 32 -1.68 2.73 -15.59
CA VAL A 32 -0.96 3.93 -15.15
C VAL A 32 -0.04 4.36 -16.27
N GLN A 33 -0.35 5.51 -16.88
CA GLN A 33 0.53 6.12 -17.88
C GLN A 33 1.81 6.67 -17.24
N HIS A 34 1.68 7.34 -16.09
CA HIS A 34 2.80 7.95 -15.38
C HIS A 34 2.59 7.88 -13.86
N ASN A 35 3.62 7.51 -13.11
CA ASN A 35 3.67 7.63 -11.65
C ASN A 35 4.83 8.53 -11.26
N THR A 36 4.54 9.80 -10.98
CA THR A 36 5.52 10.82 -10.58
C THR A 36 6.31 10.45 -9.33
N MET A 37 5.77 9.61 -8.43
CA MET A 37 6.48 9.16 -7.24
C MET A 37 7.58 8.14 -7.57
N LEU A 38 7.43 7.37 -8.66
CA LEU A 38 8.38 6.34 -9.09
C LEU A 38 9.28 6.81 -10.25
N GLU A 39 8.78 7.72 -11.09
CA GLU A 39 9.45 8.20 -12.31
C GLU A 39 10.02 9.62 -12.17
N GLY A 40 9.64 10.34 -11.11
CA GLY A 40 9.94 11.77 -10.96
C GLY A 40 9.03 12.68 -11.79
N LEU A 41 9.22 14.00 -11.63
CA LEU A 41 8.49 15.03 -12.39
C LEU A 41 9.04 15.13 -13.83
N GLY A 42 8.47 14.34 -14.74
CA GLY A 42 8.79 14.36 -16.16
C GLY A 42 7.63 13.80 -16.97
N THR A 43 6.91 14.68 -17.69
CA THR A 43 5.60 14.32 -18.28
C THR A 43 5.68 13.41 -19.52
N TRP A 44 6.86 13.21 -20.13
CA TRP A 44 6.98 12.51 -21.42
C TRP A 44 8.28 11.72 -21.66
N ARG A 45 9.38 12.01 -20.95
CA ARG A 45 10.64 11.26 -21.00
C ARG A 45 11.33 11.32 -19.63
N THR A 46 11.75 10.18 -19.10
CA THR A 46 12.83 10.15 -18.11
C THR A 46 14.07 10.76 -18.80
N TYR A 47 14.74 11.69 -18.14
CA TYR A 47 15.91 12.36 -18.72
C TYR A 47 16.93 11.30 -19.16
N GLU A 48 17.47 11.42 -20.37
CA GLU A 48 18.58 10.57 -20.82
C GLU A 48 19.74 10.77 -19.83
N LYS A 49 20.38 9.67 -19.41
CA LYS A 49 21.50 9.70 -18.44
C LYS A 49 22.60 10.58 -19.03
N ASP A 50 22.84 11.76 -18.47
CA ASP A 50 23.89 12.66 -18.94
C ASP A 50 25.25 11.99 -18.68
N THR A 51 26.05 11.83 -19.73
CA THR A 51 27.38 11.22 -19.65
C THR A 51 28.40 12.08 -18.89
N TYR A 52 28.07 13.34 -18.59
CA TYR A 52 28.94 14.29 -17.92
C TYR A 52 28.50 14.64 -16.48
N ASP A 53 27.32 14.20 -16.04
CA ASP A 53 26.95 14.28 -14.63
C ASP A 53 27.63 13.15 -13.87
N ILE A 54 28.66 13.50 -13.09
CA ILE A 54 29.23 12.68 -12.02
C ILE A 54 28.43 12.93 -10.73
N ASP A 55 27.12 13.11 -10.87
CA ASP A 55 26.25 13.08 -9.72
C ASP A 55 26.33 11.65 -9.16
N GLN A 56 26.67 11.52 -7.88
CA GLN A 56 26.43 10.27 -7.17
C GLN A 56 25.00 9.83 -7.50
N GLU A 57 24.78 8.54 -7.78
CA GLU A 57 23.47 7.94 -8.05
C GLU A 57 22.54 8.01 -6.81
N ASP A 58 22.46 9.16 -6.14
CA ASP A 58 21.24 9.55 -5.48
C ASP A 58 20.20 9.71 -6.57
N TYR A 59 19.19 8.87 -6.54
CA TYR A 59 17.78 9.22 -6.71
C TYR A 59 17.06 7.98 -7.21
N TYR A 60 16.25 7.42 -6.30
CA TYR A 60 15.22 6.38 -6.43
C TYR A 60 14.27 6.55 -7.63
N LYS A 61 14.79 6.65 -8.86
CA LYS A 61 14.04 6.80 -10.10
C LYS A 61 14.12 5.48 -10.83
N LEU A 62 12.97 4.86 -11.03
CA LEU A 62 12.86 3.62 -11.78
C LEU A 62 12.80 3.93 -13.27
N ASP A 63 13.47 3.10 -14.07
CA ASP A 63 13.35 3.19 -15.53
C ASP A 63 11.91 2.84 -15.97
N ALA A 64 11.50 3.37 -17.12
CA ALA A 64 10.15 3.13 -17.65
C ALA A 64 9.82 1.63 -17.84
N SER A 65 10.85 0.79 -18.05
CA SER A 65 10.77 -0.68 -18.18
C SER A 65 10.60 -1.40 -16.84
N GLN A 66 10.94 -0.75 -15.73
CA GLN A 66 10.86 -1.27 -14.36
C GLN A 66 9.52 -0.92 -13.70
N ILE A 67 8.52 -0.45 -14.45
CA ILE A 67 7.21 -0.04 -13.92
C ILE A 67 6.12 -0.95 -14.46
N ASN A 68 5.36 -1.53 -13.54
CA ASN A 68 4.14 -2.27 -13.86
C ASN A 68 3.02 -1.29 -14.20
N ARG A 69 2.77 -1.07 -15.49
CA ARG A 69 1.70 -0.15 -15.95
C ARG A 69 0.29 -0.68 -15.68
N TRP A 70 0.11 -2.00 -15.73
CA TRP A 70 -1.16 -2.66 -15.41
C TRP A 70 -1.20 -3.07 -13.94
N LEU A 71 -2.02 -2.34 -13.18
CA LEU A 71 -2.19 -2.53 -11.75
C LEU A 71 -3.61 -3.00 -11.46
N TRP A 72 -3.73 -4.09 -10.71
CA TRP A 72 -4.99 -4.49 -10.11
C TRP A 72 -4.99 -4.09 -8.64
N PHE A 73 -6.19 -3.81 -8.13
CA PHE A 73 -6.43 -3.58 -6.73
C PHE A 73 -7.71 -4.30 -6.31
N ALA A 74 -7.74 -4.78 -5.08
CA ALA A 74 -8.91 -5.34 -4.46
C ALA A 74 -9.08 -4.74 -3.07
N ASP A 75 -10.32 -4.44 -2.69
CA ASP A 75 -10.63 -3.94 -1.37
C ASP A 75 -11.83 -4.68 -0.79
N PHE A 76 -11.78 -4.87 0.53
CA PHE A 76 -12.83 -5.52 1.31
C PHE A 76 -13.05 -4.73 2.58
N GLY A 77 -14.31 -4.42 2.88
CA GLY A 77 -14.71 -3.65 4.05
C GLY A 77 -15.90 -4.29 4.74
N VAL A 78 -15.88 -4.31 6.06
CA VAL A 78 -17.01 -4.69 6.90
C VAL A 78 -17.22 -3.59 7.92
N THR A 79 -18.45 -3.11 8.02
CA THR A 79 -18.86 -2.17 9.06
C THR A 79 -20.01 -2.78 9.85
N LEU A 80 -19.87 -2.83 11.17
CA LEU A 80 -20.90 -3.23 12.10
C LEU A 80 -21.31 -2.02 12.92
N ARG A 81 -22.59 -1.71 12.91
CA ARG A 81 -23.19 -0.64 13.68
C ARG A 81 -24.07 -1.21 14.79
N TRP A 82 -23.87 -0.67 15.99
CA TRP A 82 -24.72 -0.94 17.15
C TRP A 82 -25.05 0.39 17.84
N ARG A 83 -26.32 0.81 17.79
CA ARG A 83 -26.81 2.06 18.38
C ARG A 83 -26.00 3.29 17.90
N LYS A 84 -25.30 3.95 18.82
CA LYS A 84 -24.42 5.12 18.61
C LYS A 84 -22.97 4.72 18.29
N THR A 85 -22.69 3.44 18.09
CA THR A 85 -21.34 2.93 17.84
C THR A 85 -21.25 2.29 16.46
N SER A 86 -20.12 2.47 15.79
CA SER A 86 -19.77 1.72 14.58
C SER A 86 -18.34 1.20 14.66
N PHE A 87 -18.16 -0.08 14.37
CA PHE A 87 -16.87 -0.74 14.18
C PHE A 87 -16.68 -0.96 12.69
N PHE A 88 -15.50 -0.65 12.17
CA PHE A 88 -15.19 -0.91 10.78
C PHE A 88 -13.83 -1.59 10.65
N TYR A 89 -13.76 -2.50 9.71
CA TYR A 89 -12.55 -3.15 9.24
C TYR A 89 -12.49 -2.98 7.73
N ARG A 90 -11.34 -2.55 7.21
CA ARG A 90 -11.12 -2.44 5.78
C ARG A 90 -9.74 -2.95 5.44
N GLN A 91 -9.66 -3.75 4.40
CA GLN A 91 -8.45 -4.37 3.88
C GLN A 91 -8.31 -3.99 2.42
N TYR A 92 -7.10 -3.59 2.03
CA TYR A 92 -6.72 -3.28 0.66
C TYR A 92 -5.62 -4.25 0.22
N PHE A 93 -5.65 -4.58 -1.06
CA PHE A 93 -4.65 -5.39 -1.75
C PHE A 93 -4.29 -4.69 -3.06
N HIS A 94 -2.99 -4.47 -3.29
CA HIS A 94 -2.47 -3.75 -4.43
C HIS A 94 -1.35 -4.53 -5.07
N LYS A 95 -1.40 -4.69 -6.40
CA LYS A 95 -0.24 -5.18 -7.15
C LYS A 95 0.95 -4.21 -6.97
N ILE A 96 2.15 -4.77 -6.83
CA ILE A 96 3.38 -3.96 -6.74
C ILE A 96 3.57 -3.17 -8.04
N GLU A 97 3.83 -1.87 -7.90
CA GLU A 97 3.88 -0.93 -9.03
C GLU A 97 5.21 -0.94 -9.80
N TYR A 98 6.23 -1.55 -9.22
CA TYR A 98 7.57 -1.65 -9.78
C TYR A 98 8.01 -3.10 -10.01
N LYS A 99 9.02 -3.26 -10.86
CA LYS A 99 9.66 -4.52 -11.25
C LYS A 99 11.17 -4.28 -11.23
N VAL A 100 11.74 -4.36 -10.03
CA VAL A 100 13.18 -4.25 -9.78
C VAL A 100 13.68 -5.62 -9.37
N ASP A 101 14.91 -6.00 -9.72
CA ASP A 101 15.44 -7.27 -9.22
C ASP A 101 15.53 -7.23 -7.68
N PRO A 102 15.23 -8.35 -6.99
CA PRO A 102 15.29 -8.39 -5.54
C PRO A 102 16.70 -8.05 -5.09
N VAL A 103 16.80 -7.14 -4.12
CA VAL A 103 18.05 -6.81 -3.46
C VAL A 103 18.52 -8.04 -2.68
N ASP A 104 19.81 -8.37 -2.80
CA ASP A 104 20.42 -9.43 -2.00
C ASP A 104 20.58 -8.95 -0.54
N LEU A 105 19.58 -9.24 0.28
CA LEU A 105 19.60 -8.92 1.72
C LEU A 105 20.65 -9.72 2.52
N CYS A 106 21.32 -10.69 1.89
CA CYS A 106 22.43 -11.44 2.46
C CYS A 106 23.80 -10.89 2.03
N SER A 107 23.83 -9.82 1.22
CA SER A 107 25.07 -9.19 0.79
C SER A 107 25.86 -8.64 1.99
N PRO A 108 27.20 -8.78 2.01
CA PRO A 108 28.04 -8.25 3.08
C PRO A 108 27.85 -6.75 3.31
N GLU A 109 27.54 -6.00 2.25
CA GLU A 109 27.30 -4.57 2.29
C GLU A 109 26.06 -4.22 3.11
N ILE A 110 24.96 -4.96 2.96
CA ILE A 110 23.72 -4.72 3.71
C ILE A 110 23.85 -5.21 5.15
N GLN A 111 24.50 -6.36 5.37
CA GLN A 111 24.75 -6.85 6.73
C GLN A 111 25.66 -5.91 7.52
N ALA A 112 26.63 -5.27 6.86
CA ALA A 112 27.50 -4.27 7.49
C ALA A 112 26.78 -2.98 7.92
N LEU A 113 25.56 -2.72 7.43
CA LEU A 113 24.73 -1.59 7.89
C LEU A 113 24.05 -1.88 9.23
N ILE A 114 23.93 -3.15 9.61
CA ILE A 114 23.31 -3.60 10.85
C ILE A 114 24.42 -3.78 11.89
N ASN A 115 24.62 -2.75 12.71
CA ASN A 115 25.76 -2.70 13.64
C ASN A 115 25.46 -3.34 15.01
N ASP A 116 24.21 -3.70 15.30
CA ASP A 116 23.76 -4.26 16.58
C ASP A 116 23.37 -5.75 16.43
N PRO A 117 23.91 -6.66 17.27
CA PRO A 117 23.52 -8.07 17.28
C PRO A 117 22.01 -8.33 17.45
N ASP A 118 21.31 -7.53 18.24
CA ASP A 118 19.86 -7.71 18.47
C ASP A 118 19.06 -7.28 17.22
N GLU A 119 19.53 -6.25 16.51
CA GLU A 119 18.94 -5.82 15.23
C GLU A 119 19.22 -6.84 14.12
N GLN A 120 20.38 -7.50 14.16
CA GLN A 120 20.72 -8.55 13.20
C GLN A 120 19.79 -9.76 13.34
N GLU A 121 19.54 -10.22 14.57
CA GLU A 121 18.59 -11.31 14.81
C GLU A 121 17.17 -10.93 14.35
N PHE A 122 16.73 -9.70 14.63
CA PHE A 122 15.43 -9.21 14.16
C PHE A 122 15.34 -9.16 12.64
N PHE A 123 16.40 -8.67 11.98
CA PHE A 123 16.45 -8.56 10.52
C PHE A 123 16.39 -9.92 9.83
N GLU A 124 17.19 -10.88 10.29
CA GLU A 124 17.24 -12.24 9.74
C GLU A 124 15.92 -13.01 9.99
N LYS A 125 15.30 -12.86 11.16
CA LYS A 125 14.08 -13.59 11.52
C LYS A 125 12.79 -12.95 11.02
N THR A 126 12.80 -11.65 10.77
CA THR A 126 11.57 -10.89 10.45
C THR A 126 11.66 -10.25 9.06
N ILE A 127 12.64 -9.38 8.85
CA ILE A 127 12.71 -8.55 7.64
C ILE A 127 13.01 -9.38 6.39
N GLN A 128 14.04 -10.24 6.43
CA GLN A 128 14.40 -11.11 5.32
C GLN A 128 13.23 -12.02 4.85
N PRO A 129 12.59 -12.82 5.73
CA PRO A 129 11.50 -13.68 5.30
C PRO A 129 10.26 -12.90 4.88
N GLU A 130 9.97 -11.75 5.49
CA GLU A 130 8.88 -10.87 5.03
C GLU A 130 9.15 -10.30 3.64
N PHE A 131 10.36 -9.82 3.38
CA PHE A 131 10.77 -9.32 2.07
C PHE A 131 10.63 -10.40 1.00
N ASP A 132 11.19 -11.59 1.23
CA ASP A 132 11.11 -12.73 0.32
C ASP A 132 9.67 -13.15 0.03
N SER A 133 8.83 -13.18 1.08
CA SER A 133 7.42 -13.53 0.97
C SER A 133 6.64 -12.48 0.18
N ASN A 134 6.86 -11.19 0.47
CA ASN A 134 6.21 -10.08 -0.23
C ASN A 134 6.64 -10.00 -1.68
N TRP A 135 7.93 -10.22 -1.96
CA TRP A 135 8.48 -10.25 -3.31
C TRP A 135 7.85 -11.36 -4.15
N LYS A 136 7.81 -12.59 -3.62
CA LYS A 136 7.20 -13.75 -4.30
C LYS A 136 5.70 -13.57 -4.55
N ARG A 137 5.00 -12.85 -3.68
CA ARG A 137 3.56 -12.58 -3.83
C ARG A 137 3.25 -11.58 -4.94
N GLY A 138 4.12 -10.59 -5.19
CA GLY A 138 3.90 -9.59 -6.24
C GLY A 138 2.76 -8.59 -5.95
N TYR A 139 2.24 -8.59 -4.73
CA TYR A 139 1.24 -7.65 -4.23
C TYR A 139 1.50 -7.35 -2.75
N TYR A 140 1.07 -6.19 -2.28
CA TYR A 140 1.09 -5.81 -0.87
C TYR A 140 -0.33 -5.52 -0.41
N GLY A 141 -0.59 -5.76 0.88
CA GLY A 141 -1.88 -5.50 1.49
C GLY A 141 -1.71 -4.67 2.75
N TYR A 142 -2.65 -3.76 2.98
CA TYR A 142 -2.70 -2.96 4.19
C TYR A 142 -4.15 -2.80 4.62
N GLY A 143 -4.35 -2.70 5.93
CA GLY A 143 -5.68 -2.66 6.51
C GLY A 143 -5.82 -1.56 7.54
N THR A 144 -7.05 -1.15 7.77
CA THR A 144 -7.44 -0.22 8.82
C THR A 144 -8.58 -0.81 9.62
N ILE A 145 -8.41 -0.81 10.94
CA ILE A 145 -9.46 -1.11 11.90
C ILE A 145 -9.80 0.18 12.64
N GLY A 146 -11.08 0.42 12.90
CA GLY A 146 -11.47 1.58 13.66
C GLY A 146 -12.85 1.46 14.29
N PHE A 147 -13.11 2.44 15.14
CA PHE A 147 -14.32 2.59 15.92
C PHE A 147 -14.75 4.05 15.88
N ALA A 148 -16.05 4.27 15.75
CA ALA A 148 -16.67 5.58 15.84
C ALA A 148 -17.80 5.54 16.87
N TRP A 149 -17.85 6.55 17.74
CA TRP A 149 -18.96 6.79 18.66
C TRP A 149 -19.58 8.14 18.35
N PHE A 150 -20.88 8.13 18.07
CA PHE A 150 -21.68 9.32 17.87
C PHE A 150 -22.18 9.85 19.22
N PHE A 151 -21.82 11.09 19.55
CA PHE A 151 -22.40 11.82 20.68
C PHE A 151 -23.55 12.68 20.14
N ASP A 152 -24.77 12.30 20.50
CA ASP A 152 -25.96 13.17 20.46
C ASP A 152 -26.34 13.51 21.90
#